data_AF-A0A7X2BS89-F1
#
_entry.id   AF-A0A7X2BS89-F1
#
_cell.length_a   1.000
_cell.length_b   1.000
_cell.length_c   1.000
_cell.angle_alpha   90.00
_cell.angle_beta   90.00
_cell.angle_gamma   90.00
#
_symmetry.space_group_name_H-M   'P 1'
#
loop_
_entity.id
_entity.type
_entity.pdbx_description
1 polymer ?
#
loop_
_entity_poly.entity_id
_entity_poly.type
_entity_poly.pdbx_seq_one_letter_code
_entity_poly.pdbx_strand_id
1 'polypeptide(L)'
;MKQLPQVLRNIAMTLGNPIGNFGVPYMASLLVVGLTLKQFKEGMPALLVFAVFVIGSLVLAFVLMHFYVVINGKRILGAIKKDYGPRTSQGVYKTFAETKEGEKISLDIPGLARAYGEDK
;
A
#
# COMPACT_ATOMS: atom_id res chain seq x y z
N MET A 1 -10.31 14.75 11.55
CA MET A 1 -9.47 14.48 10.36
C MET A 1 -8.70 13.19 10.60
N LYS A 2 -8.55 12.33 9.58
CA LYS A 2 -7.78 11.08 9.70
C LYS A 2 -6.28 11.39 9.83
N GLN A 3 -5.54 10.50 10.51
CA GLN A 3 -4.08 10.59 10.57
C GLN A 3 -3.46 10.33 9.19
N LEU A 4 -2.33 11.00 8.89
CA LEU A 4 -1.63 10.89 7.60
C LEU A 4 -1.42 9.44 7.12
N PRO A 5 -0.96 8.48 7.94
CA PRO A 5 -0.79 7.09 7.49
C PRO A 5 -2.10 6.43 7.08
N GLN A 6 -3.21 6.75 7.77
CA GLN A 6 -4.52 6.19 7.47
C GLN A 6 -5.06 6.71 6.14
N VAL A 7 -4.87 8.01 5.85
CA VAL A 7 -5.27 8.60 4.57
C VAL A 7 -4.52 7.95 3.41
N LEU A 8 -3.20 7.80 3.55
CA LEU A 8 -2.36 7.16 2.54
C LEU A 8 -2.73 5.70 2.31
N ARG A 9 -3.11 4.97 3.37
CA ARG A 9 -3.60 3.60 3.22
C ARG A 9 -4.92 3.54 2.46
N ASN A 10 -5.87 4.42 2.78
CA ASN A 10 -7.14 4.48 2.06
C ASN A 10 -6.92 4.79 0.58
N ILE A 11 -6.05 5.76 0.27
CA ILE A 11 -5.67 6.08 -1.12
C ILE A 11 -5.11 4.84 -1.82
N ALA A 12 -4.17 4.14 -1.19
CA ALA A 12 -3.57 2.94 -1.78
C ALA A 12 -4.58 1.80 -1.99
N MET A 13 -5.49 1.59 -1.04
CA MET A 13 -6.49 0.53 -1.12
C MET A 13 -7.61 0.83 -2.12
N THR A 14 -7.94 2.11 -2.33
CA THR A 14 -9.01 2.54 -3.24
C THR A 14 -8.52 2.77 -4.66
N LEU A 15 -7.35 3.41 -4.84
CA LEU A 15 -6.81 3.78 -6.15
C LEU A 15 -5.68 2.86 -6.62
N GLY A 16 -5.05 2.12 -5.71
CA GLY A 16 -3.95 1.22 -6.03
C GLY A 16 -4.43 -0.16 -6.50
N ASN A 17 -3.52 -0.89 -7.15
CA ASN A 17 -3.78 -2.27 -7.56
C ASN A 17 -3.72 -3.20 -6.32
N PRO A 18 -4.77 -4.02 -6.05
CA PRO A 18 -4.76 -5.01 -4.98
C PRO A 18 -3.55 -5.95 -5.05
N ILE A 19 -3.20 -6.45 -6.24
CA ILE A 19 -2.05 -7.34 -6.44
C ILE A 19 -0.76 -6.64 -6.00
N GLY A 20 -0.63 -5.34 -6.27
CA GLY A 20 0.54 -4.56 -5.82
C GLY A 20 0.57 -4.39 -4.29
N ASN A 21 -0.58 -4.13 -3.68
CA ASN A 21 -0.69 -3.89 -2.23
C ASN A 21 -0.48 -5.14 -1.38
N PHE A 22 -0.85 -6.31 -1.90
CA PHE A 22 -0.79 -7.60 -1.18
C PHE A 22 0.34 -8.50 -1.68
N GLY A 23 0.50 -8.61 -3.00
CA GLY A 23 1.47 -9.51 -3.63
C GLY A 23 2.91 -9.11 -3.38
N VAL A 24 3.24 -7.82 -3.43
CA VAL A 24 4.63 -7.36 -3.19
C VAL A 24 5.08 -7.65 -1.75
N PRO A 25 4.32 -7.28 -0.70
CA PRO A 25 4.67 -7.66 0.67
C PRO A 25 4.77 -9.18 0.90
N TYR A 26 3.90 -9.96 0.27
CA TYR A 26 3.91 -11.42 0.39
C TYR A 26 5.15 -12.05 -0.27
N MET A 27 5.50 -11.62 -1.49
CA MET A 27 6.72 -12.10 -2.14
C MET A 27 7.98 -11.70 -1.37
N ALA A 28 8.01 -10.49 -0.83
CA ALA A 28 9.11 -10.03 0.02
C ALA A 28 9.23 -10.88 1.30
N SER A 29 8.11 -11.26 1.93
CA SER A 29 8.14 -12.07 3.14
C SER A 29 8.63 -13.49 2.88
N LEU A 30 8.18 -14.13 1.80
CA LEU A 30 8.66 -15.44 1.37
C LEU A 30 10.18 -15.44 1.17
N LEU A 31 10.71 -14.40 0.53
CA LEU A 31 12.16 -14.27 0.31
C LEU A 31 12.91 -14.12 1.63
N VAL A 32 12.47 -13.22 2.52
CA VAL A 32 13.15 -12.95 3.79
C VAL A 32 13.16 -14.20 4.68
N VAL A 33 12.01 -14.85 4.85
CA VAL A 33 11.90 -16.05 5.68
C VAL A 33 12.63 -17.23 5.05
N GLY A 34 12.55 -17.38 3.72
CA GLY A 34 13.28 -18.43 2.99
C GLY A 34 14.80 -18.29 3.12
N LEU A 35 15.33 -17.07 3.01
CA LEU A 35 16.76 -16.79 3.21
C LEU A 35 17.19 -17.06 4.65
N THR A 36 16.36 -16.68 5.61
CA THR A 36 16.63 -16.91 7.04
C THR A 36 16.66 -18.41 7.33
N LEU A 37 15.65 -19.16 6.90
CA LEU A 37 15.60 -20.62 7.09
C LEU A 37 16.75 -21.35 6.42
N LYS A 38 17.21 -20.88 5.25
CA LYS A 38 18.39 -21.46 4.59
C LYS A 38 19.62 -21.45 5.50
N GLN A 39 19.77 -20.45 6.38
CA GLN A 39 20.90 -20.33 7.29
C GLN A 39 20.79 -21.24 8.54
N PHE A 40 19.58 -21.59 8.96
CA PHE A 40 19.35 -22.28 10.24
C PHE A 40 18.76 -23.69 10.10
N LYS A 41 18.47 -24.17 8.89
CA LYS A 41 17.76 -25.44 8.67
C LYS A 41 18.48 -26.70 9.16
N GLU A 42 19.79 -26.64 9.42
CA GLU A 42 20.56 -27.80 9.86
C GLU A 42 20.11 -28.24 11.26
N GLY A 43 19.61 -29.47 11.37
CA GLY A 43 19.10 -30.04 12.61
C GLY A 43 17.60 -29.85 12.88
N MET A 44 16.87 -29.12 12.02
CA MET A 44 15.42 -28.95 12.18
C MET A 44 14.60 -30.03 11.44
N PRO A 45 13.52 -30.57 12.06
CA PRO A 45 12.57 -31.44 11.37
C PRO A 45 11.91 -30.73 10.18
N ALA A 46 11.70 -31.45 9.07
CA ALA A 46 11.14 -30.88 7.84
C ALA A 46 9.77 -30.20 8.04
N LEU A 47 8.91 -30.80 8.88
CA LEU A 47 7.60 -30.22 9.22
C LEU A 47 7.73 -28.88 9.96
N LEU A 48 8.73 -28.75 10.83
CA LEU A 48 8.99 -27.52 11.56
C LEU A 48 9.55 -26.43 10.64
N VAL A 49 10.46 -26.78 9.73
CA VAL A 49 10.97 -25.87 8.70
C VAL A 49 9.81 -25.35 7.83
N PHE A 50 8.91 -26.24 7.39
CA PHE A 50 7.74 -25.86 6.62
C PHE A 50 6.79 -24.93 7.42
N ALA A 51 6.50 -25.27 8.67
CA ALA A 51 5.63 -24.46 9.52
C ALA A 51 6.21 -23.06 9.77
N VAL A 52 7.51 -22.95 10.08
CA VAL A 52 8.19 -21.66 10.25
C VAL A 52 8.19 -20.87 8.94
N PHE A 53 8.41 -21.53 7.80
CA PHE A 53 8.38 -20.87 6.50
C PHE A 53 7.02 -20.26 6.22
N VAL A 54 5.96 -21.05 6.34
CA VAL A 54 4.59 -20.60 6.01
C VAL A 54 4.11 -19.56 7.02
N ILE A 55 4.15 -19.86 8.32
CA ILE A 55 3.63 -18.98 9.36
C ILE A 55 4.47 -17.70 9.43
N GLY A 56 5.80 -17.84 9.42
CA GLY A 56 6.71 -16.69 9.42
C GLY A 56 6.47 -15.77 8.23
N SER A 57 6.28 -16.33 7.02
CA SER A 57 6.02 -15.52 5.83
C SER A 57 4.67 -14.82 5.88
N LEU A 58 3.63 -15.46 6.43
CA LEU A 58 2.32 -14.85 6.59
C LEU A 58 2.33 -13.70 7.60
N VAL A 59 2.93 -13.92 8.77
CA VAL A 59 3.06 -12.88 9.80
C VAL A 59 3.87 -11.70 9.26
N LEU A 60 5.02 -11.98 8.65
CA LEU A 60 5.85 -10.93 8.07
C LEU A 60 5.16 -10.21 6.92
N ALA A 61 4.40 -10.91 6.06
CA ALA A 61 3.62 -10.28 5.00
C ALA A 61 2.63 -9.26 5.55
N PHE A 62 1.92 -9.60 6.63
CA PHE A 62 0.96 -8.68 7.26
C PHE A 62 1.64 -7.43 7.83
N VAL A 63 2.79 -7.61 8.48
CA VAL A 63 3.62 -6.50 8.98
C VAL A 63 4.08 -5.62 7.81
N LEU A 64 4.68 -6.22 6.77
CA LEU A 64 5.19 -5.50 5.61
C LEU A 64 4.07 -4.76 4.87
N MET A 65 2.89 -5.37 4.73
CA MET A 65 1.73 -4.75 4.10
C MET A 65 1.33 -3.46 4.84
N HIS A 66 1.30 -3.48 6.17
CA HIS A 66 0.94 -2.31 6.99
C HIS A 66 1.77 -1.06 6.67
N PHE A 67 3.07 -1.24 6.35
CA PHE A 67 3.99 -0.17 5.96
C PHE A 67 3.98 0.09 4.46
N TYR A 68 3.99 -0.96 3.65
CA TYR A 68 4.07 -0.85 2.19
C TYR A 68 2.88 -0.09 1.60
N VAL A 69 1.67 -0.33 2.12
CA VAL A 69 0.47 0.35 1.64
C VAL A 69 0.56 1.88 1.87
N VAL A 70 1.21 2.34 2.95
CA VAL A 70 1.47 3.77 3.17
C VAL A 70 2.41 4.33 2.10
N ILE A 71 3.48 3.59 1.78
CA ILE A 71 4.45 3.97 0.74
C ILE A 71 3.74 4.02 -0.62
N ASN A 72 2.92 3.03 -0.93
CA ASN A 72 2.19 2.99 -2.20
C ASN A 72 1.20 4.15 -2.32
N GLY A 73 0.51 4.52 -1.23
CA GLY A 73 -0.35 5.70 -1.19
C GLY A 73 0.40 6.99 -1.52
N LYS A 74 1.63 7.15 -1.00
CA LYS A 74 2.51 8.28 -1.37
C LYS A 74 2.91 8.24 -2.84
N ARG A 75 3.22 7.06 -3.39
CA ARG A 75 3.58 6.89 -4.81
C ARG A 75 2.42 7.27 -5.72
N ILE A 76 1.19 6.88 -5.38
CA ILE A 76 -0.02 7.24 -6.13
C ILE A 76 -0.23 8.76 -6.11
N LEU A 77 -0.16 9.41 -4.95
CA LEU A 77 -0.24 10.87 -4.87
C LEU A 77 0.87 11.57 -5.66
N GLY A 78 2.08 11.00 -5.67
CA GLY A 78 3.20 11.48 -6.47
C GLY A 78 2.95 11.36 -7.98
N ALA A 79 2.33 10.26 -8.43
CA ALA A 79 1.91 10.08 -9.82
C ALA A 79 0.84 11.11 -10.20
N ILE A 80 -0.19 11.27 -9.37
CA ILE A 80 -1.23 12.30 -9.58
C ILE A 80 -0.60 13.70 -9.66
N LYS A 81 0.34 14.01 -8.77
CA LYS A 81 1.06 15.30 -8.79
C LYS A 81 1.83 15.51 -10.09
N LYS A 82 2.45 14.46 -10.62
CA LYS A 82 3.25 14.53 -11.86
C LYS A 82 2.35 14.73 -13.09
N ASP A 83 1.26 13.99 -13.14
CA ASP A 83 0.40 13.90 -14.33
C ASP A 83 -0.62 15.05 -14.36
N TYR A 84 -1.21 15.40 -13.22
CA TYR A 84 -2.32 16.36 -13.08
C TYR A 84 -2.01 17.60 -12.24
N GLY A 85 -0.82 17.68 -11.63
CA GLY A 85 -0.39 18.87 -10.87
C GLY A 85 -0.53 18.79 -9.34
N PRO A 86 0.18 19.68 -8.62
CA PRO A 86 0.27 19.66 -7.17
C PRO A 86 -1.06 19.95 -6.45
N ARG A 87 -1.91 20.85 -6.96
CA ARG A 87 -3.19 21.18 -6.32
C ARG A 87 -4.16 20.03 -6.44
N THR A 88 -4.18 19.33 -7.57
CA THR A 88 -4.97 18.13 -7.80
C THR A 88 -4.59 17.03 -6.81
N SER A 89 -3.30 16.76 -6.64
CA SER A 89 -2.80 15.79 -5.65
C SER A 89 -3.23 16.15 -4.21
N GLN A 90 -3.16 17.42 -3.84
CA GLN A 90 -3.64 17.90 -2.54
C GLN A 90 -5.16 17.78 -2.40
N GLY A 91 -5.91 18.08 -3.46
CA GLY A 91 -7.36 17.91 -3.51
C GLY A 91 -7.76 16.46 -3.25
N VAL A 92 -7.13 15.51 -3.95
CA VAL A 92 -7.34 14.08 -3.72
C VAL A 92 -7.02 13.69 -2.28
N TYR A 93 -5.86 14.11 -1.75
CA TYR A 93 -5.52 13.84 -0.35
C TYR A 93 -6.59 14.37 0.62
N LYS A 94 -7.04 15.60 0.41
CA LYS A 94 -8.05 16.25 1.25
C LYS A 94 -9.38 15.50 1.19
N THR A 95 -9.84 15.09 0.01
CA THR A 95 -11.04 14.27 -0.15
C THR A 95 -10.95 13.02 0.72
N PHE A 96 -9.89 12.22 0.60
CA PHE A 96 -9.73 11.01 1.41
C PHE A 96 -9.56 11.26 2.92
N ALA A 97 -9.02 12.42 3.30
CA ALA A 97 -8.85 12.83 4.69
C ALA A 97 -10.17 13.25 5.37
N GLU A 98 -11.11 13.78 4.58
CA GLU A 98 -12.40 14.31 5.05
C GLU A 98 -13.55 13.31 4.90
N THR A 99 -13.51 12.39 3.92
CA THR A 99 -14.54 11.35 3.75
C THR A 99 -14.65 10.47 4.98
N LYS A 100 -15.89 10.25 5.46
CA LYS A 100 -16.17 9.32 6.56
C LYS A 100 -16.12 7.86 6.10
N GLU A 101 -15.92 6.92 7.03
CA GLU A 101 -15.98 5.50 6.70
C GLU A 101 -17.40 5.12 6.25
N GLY A 102 -17.50 4.30 5.19
CA GLY A 102 -18.77 3.88 4.60
C GLY A 102 -19.39 4.89 3.61
N GLU A 103 -18.84 6.09 3.49
CA GLU A 103 -19.31 7.08 2.53
C GLU A 103 -18.73 6.80 1.12
N LYS A 104 -19.60 6.89 0.10
CA LYS A 104 -19.19 6.65 -1.28
C LYS A 104 -18.32 7.81 -1.77
N ILE A 105 -17.06 7.52 -2.08
CA ILE A 105 -16.16 8.49 -2.72
C ILE A 105 -16.41 8.44 -4.23
N SER A 106 -16.74 9.59 -4.81
CA SER A 106 -16.68 9.82 -6.26
C SER A 106 -15.54 10.79 -6.54
N LEU A 107 -14.53 10.35 -7.28
CA LEU A 107 -13.32 11.12 -7.53
C LEU A 107 -13.07 11.22 -9.04
N ASP A 108 -13.31 12.39 -9.61
CA ASP A 108 -12.95 12.72 -10.99
C ASP A 108 -11.63 13.51 -11.00
N ILE A 109 -10.51 12.81 -11.15
CA ILE A 109 -9.17 13.43 -11.10
C ILE A 109 -8.95 14.42 -12.27
N PRO A 110 -9.29 14.08 -13.54
CA PRO A 110 -9.26 15.06 -14.63
C PRO A 110 -10.19 16.27 -14.40
N GLY A 111 -11.38 16.06 -13.84
CA GLY A 111 -12.29 17.15 -13.46
C GLY A 111 -11.69 18.08 -12.40
N LEU A 112 -11.06 17.52 -11.37
CA LEU A 112 -10.33 18.28 -10.34
C LEU A 112 -9.17 19.08 -10.93
N ALA A 113 -8.40 18.49 -11.85
CA ALA A 113 -7.31 19.19 -12.52
C ALA A 113 -7.80 20.40 -13.31
N ARG A 114 -8.88 20.25 -14.08
CA ARG A 114 -9.54 21.35 -14.78
C ARG A 114 -10.02 22.45 -13.83
N ALA A 115 -10.65 22.08 -12.73
CA ALA A 115 -11.12 23.04 -11.72
C ALA A 115 -9.97 23.83 -11.07
N TYR A 116 -8.77 23.26 -10.97
CA TYR A 116 -7.59 23.92 -10.45
C TYR A 116 -6.74 24.64 -11.50
N GLY A 117 -7.12 24.57 -12.78
CA GLY A 117 -6.33 25.10 -13.90
C GLY A 117 -5.02 24.35 -14.12
N GLU A 118 -4.97 23.06 -13.77
CA GLU A 118 -3.82 22.16 -13.95
C GLU A 118 -4.02 21.16 -15.10
N ASP A 119 -5.10 21.33 -15.88
CA ASP A 119 -5.30 20.74 -17.21
C ASP A 119 -4.09 21.11 -18.09
N LYS A 120 -3.39 20.09 -18.60
CA LYS A 120 -2.26 20.22 -19.53
C LYS A 120 -2.72 19.91 -20.95
#